data_AF-A0A4Q0SY41-F1
#
_entry.id   AF-A0A4Q0SY41-F1
#
_cell.length_a   1.000
_cell.length_b   1.000
_cell.length_c   1.000
_cell.angle_alpha   90.00
_cell.angle_beta   90.00
_cell.angle_gamma   90.00
#
_symmetry.space_group_name_H-M   'P 1'
#
loop_
_entity.id
_entity.type
_entity.pdbx_description
1 polymer ?
#
loop_
_entity_poly.entity_id
_entity_poly.type
_entity_poly.pdbx_seq_one_letter_code
_entity_poly.pdbx_strand_id
1 'polypeptide(L)'
;MEYHLLITSVIETTKEGRELRSNITSVLAEAELGQQLYTGQADLFFGQLLDASAEQILYFKFAPGVEVVFRGLRYQFEELAESGAFKLVRRV
;
A
#
# COMPACT_ATOMS: atom_id res chain seq x y z
N MET A 1 2.26 -15.89 3.34
CA MET A 1 3.49 -15.70 2.54
C MET A 1 3.88 -14.23 2.60
N GLU A 2 5.17 -13.94 2.74
CA GLU A 2 5.68 -12.59 2.95
C GLU A 2 6.07 -11.91 1.63
N TYR A 3 5.77 -10.61 1.54
CA TYR A 3 6.02 -9.78 0.38
C TYR A 3 6.42 -8.37 0.79
N HIS A 4 7.24 -7.73 -0.04
CA HIS A 4 7.49 -6.29 0.10
C HIS A 4 6.43 -5.48 -0.63
N LEU A 5 5.86 -4.52 0.10
CA LEU A 5 5.02 -3.46 -0.42
C LEU A 5 5.82 -2.16 -0.44
N LEU A 6 5.78 -1.44 -1.56
CA LEU A 6 6.42 -0.13 -1.67
C LEU A 6 5.36 0.95 -1.56
N ILE A 7 5.45 1.79 -0.55
CA ILE A 7 4.42 2.78 -0.22
C ILE A 7 4.96 4.18 -0.46
N THR A 8 4.16 4.99 -1.15
CA THR A 8 4.39 6.44 -1.29
C THR A 8 3.13 7.20 -0.93
N SER A 9 3.26 8.47 -0.60
CA SER A 9 2.14 9.40 -0.36
C SER A 9 2.40 10.71 -1.08
N VAL A 10 1.38 11.57 -1.15
CA VAL A 10 1.55 12.95 -1.60
C VAL A 10 2.03 13.80 -0.43
N ILE A 11 3.08 14.59 -0.64
CA ILE A 11 3.57 15.58 0.32
C ILE A 11 2.95 16.94 0.04
N GLU A 12 2.94 17.34 -1.24
CA GLU A 12 2.49 18.65 -1.67
C GLU A 12 1.93 18.54 -3.08
N THR A 13 0.89 19.32 -3.37
CA THR A 13 0.45 19.56 -4.74
C THR A 13 0.89 20.96 -5.12
N THR A 14 1.79 21.04 -6.11
CA THR A 14 2.31 22.31 -6.63
C THR A 14 1.19 23.16 -7.25
N LYS A 15 1.45 24.45 -7.45
CA LYS A 15 0.50 25.40 -8.09
C LYS A 15 0.10 24.99 -9.52
N GLU A 16 0.88 24.13 -10.16
CA GLU A 16 0.63 23.58 -11.51
C GLU A 16 -0.18 22.27 -11.49
N GLY A 17 -0.62 21.83 -10.31
CA GLY A 17 -1.36 20.57 -10.11
C GLY A 17 -0.49 19.32 -10.09
N ARG A 18 0.84 19.45 -10.05
CA ARG A 18 1.75 18.29 -9.94
C ARG A 18 1.90 17.88 -8.49
N GLU A 19 1.77 16.58 -8.22
CA GLU A 19 1.98 16.00 -6.90
C GLU A 19 3.47 15.72 -6.66
N LEU A 20 4.04 16.32 -5.63
CA LEU A 20 5.31 15.91 -5.05
C LEU A 20 5.04 14.74 -4.10
N ARG A 21 5.70 13.61 -4.32
CA ARG A 21 5.50 12.39 -3.53
C ARG A 21 6.62 12.16 -2.52
N SER A 22 6.30 11.41 -1.47
CA SER A 22 7.27 10.99 -0.47
C SER A 22 8.36 10.11 -1.03
N ASN A 23 9.43 9.96 -0.25
CA ASN A 23 10.35 8.84 -0.44
C ASN A 23 9.58 7.51 -0.38
N ILE A 24 10.13 6.49 -1.02
CA ILE A 24 9.56 5.14 -1.02
C ILE A 24 9.81 4.51 0.34
N THR A 25 8.74 4.10 1.01
CA THR A 25 8.80 3.29 2.22
C THR A 25 8.55 1.83 1.86
N SER A 26 9.53 0.96 2.08
CA SER A 26 9.36 -0.49 1.91
C SER A 26 8.86 -1.10 3.21
N VAL A 27 7.73 -1.81 3.15
CA VAL A 27 7.10 -2.49 4.29
C VAL A 27 6.94 -3.96 3.96
N LEU A 28 7.28 -4.83 4.91
CA LEU A 28 7.03 -6.25 4.77
C LEU A 28 5.57 -6.53 5.11
N ALA A 29 4.93 -7.44 4.37
CA ALA A 29 3.54 -7.82 4.62
C ALA A 29 3.37 -9.31 4.40
N GLU A 30 2.61 -9.97 5.25
CA GLU A 30 2.01 -11.24 4.92
C GLU A 30 0.75 -10.99 4.07
N ALA A 31 0.62 -11.66 2.93
CA ALA A 31 -0.56 -11.52 2.08
C ALA A 31 -1.13 -12.87 1.64
N GLU A 32 -2.45 -12.94 1.59
CA GLU A 32 -3.22 -14.06 1.06
C GLU A 32 -3.60 -13.77 -0.40
N LEU A 33 -2.71 -14.16 -1.32
CA LEU A 33 -2.89 -13.94 -2.75
C LEU A 33 -3.71 -15.04 -3.45
N GLY A 34 -4.12 -16.09 -2.73
CA GLY A 34 -4.90 -17.20 -3.27
C GLY A 34 -4.33 -17.78 -4.58
N GLN A 35 -5.20 -18.10 -5.55
CA GLN A 35 -4.78 -18.56 -6.89
C GLN A 35 -4.18 -17.43 -7.76
N GLN A 36 -4.32 -16.16 -7.37
CA GLN A 36 -3.80 -15.01 -8.11
C GLN A 36 -2.27 -14.88 -8.00
N LEU A 37 -1.64 -15.66 -7.11
CA LEU A 37 -0.20 -15.88 -7.03
C LEU A 37 0.43 -16.23 -8.38
N TYR A 38 -0.28 -17.03 -9.19
CA TYR A 38 0.20 -17.60 -10.45
C TYR A 38 -0.07 -16.71 -11.67
N THR A 39 -1.10 -15.86 -11.61
CA THR A 39 -1.45 -14.93 -12.69
C THR A 39 -0.77 -13.58 -12.55
N GLY A 40 -0.26 -13.24 -11.36
CA GLY A 40 0.45 -11.99 -11.09
C GLY A 40 -0.46 -10.74 -11.12
N GLN A 41 -1.77 -10.92 -11.20
CA GLN A 41 -2.75 -9.85 -11.34
C GLN A 41 -3.90 -10.07 -10.36
N ALA A 42 -3.66 -9.70 -9.10
CA ALA A 42 -4.72 -9.60 -8.11
C ALA A 42 -5.36 -8.21 -8.23
N ASP A 43 -6.65 -8.14 -8.52
CA ASP A 43 -7.37 -6.86 -8.48
C ASP A 43 -7.61 -6.39 -7.04
N LEU A 44 -7.66 -7.33 -6.09
CA LEU A 44 -7.64 -7.04 -4.67
C LEU A 44 -6.99 -8.19 -3.91
N PHE A 45 -6.46 -7.90 -2.73
CA PHE A 45 -5.99 -8.93 -1.80
C PHE A 45 -5.96 -8.41 -0.37
N PHE A 46 -5.92 -9.36 0.57
CA PHE A 46 -5.87 -9.12 2.00
C PHE A 46 -4.50 -9.48 2.56
N GLY A 47 -4.16 -8.86 3.67
CA GLY A 47 -2.92 -9.17 4.35
C GLY A 47 -2.74 -8.44 5.66
N GLN A 48 -1.53 -8.55 6.18
CA GLN A 48 -1.10 -8.01 7.44
C GLN A 48 0.27 -7.37 7.25
N LEU A 49 0.40 -6.08 7.57
CA LEU A 49 1.71 -5.44 7.62
C LEU A 49 2.52 -6.08 8.76
N LEU A 50 3.77 -6.45 8.45
CA LEU A 50 4.74 -6.99 9.38
C LEU A 50 5.71 -5.86 9.77
N ASP A 51 5.97 -5.74 11.07
CA ASP A 51 6.89 -4.75 11.65
C ASP A 51 6.57 -3.28 11.38
N ALA A 52 5.34 -2.96 10.97
CA ALA A 52 4.88 -1.58 10.86
C ALA A 52 4.53 -1.02 12.26
N SER A 53 5.14 0.11 12.63
CA SER A 53 4.79 0.79 13.87
C SER A 53 3.39 1.38 13.81
N ALA A 54 2.75 1.61 14.97
CA ALA A 54 1.45 2.27 15.03
C ALA A 54 1.46 3.64 14.32
N GLU A 55 2.55 4.39 14.44
CA GLU A 55 2.74 5.68 13.75
C GLU A 55 2.78 5.51 12.22
N GLN A 56 3.44 4.47 11.72
CA GLN A 56 3.46 4.16 10.29
C GLN A 56 2.08 3.75 9.78
N ILE A 57 1.35 2.92 10.54
CA ILE A 57 -0.01 2.49 10.19
C ILE A 57 -0.95 3.70 10.14
N LEU A 58 -0.90 4.57 11.15
CA LEU A 58 -1.68 5.82 11.15
C LEU A 58 -1.30 6.72 9.97
N TYR A 59 -0.01 6.84 9.68
CA TYR A 59 0.45 7.58 8.52
C TYR A 59 -0.11 7.02 7.22
N PHE A 60 -0.01 5.71 6.96
CA PHE A 60 -0.54 5.10 5.73
C PHE A 60 -2.08 5.20 5.62
N LYS A 61 -2.78 5.27 6.76
CA LYS A 61 -4.24 5.39 6.80
C LYS A 61 -4.73 6.80 6.46
N PHE A 62 -3.99 7.83 6.88
CA PHE A 62 -4.47 9.22 6.83
C PHE A 62 -3.66 10.12 5.89
N ALA A 63 -2.47 9.71 5.46
CA ALA A 63 -1.69 10.50 4.52
C ALA A 63 -2.42 10.62 3.17
N PRO A 64 -2.37 11.80 2.53
CA PRO A 64 -3.05 12.01 1.26
C PRO A 64 -2.36 11.22 0.14
N GLY A 65 -3.17 10.68 -0.76
CA GLY A 65 -2.69 10.03 -1.99
C GLY A 65 -1.73 8.86 -1.75
N VAL A 66 -1.96 8.08 -0.68
CA VAL A 66 -1.20 6.85 -0.41
C VAL A 66 -1.39 5.87 -1.56
N GLU A 67 -0.27 5.44 -2.13
CA GLU A 67 -0.18 4.45 -3.19
C GLU A 67 0.76 3.33 -2.76
N VAL A 68 0.29 2.11 -2.96
CA VAL A 68 1.03 0.89 -2.66
C VAL A 68 1.38 0.20 -3.97
N VAL A 69 2.67 0.01 -4.22
CA VAL A 69 3.18 -0.72 -5.37
C VAL A 69 3.53 -2.14 -4.95
N PHE A 70 2.96 -3.11 -5.64
CA PHE A 70 3.24 -4.53 -5.47
C PHE A 70 3.39 -5.18 -6.84
N ARG A 71 4.54 -5.82 -7.09
CA ARG A 71 4.87 -6.48 -8.38
C ARG A 71 4.65 -5.59 -9.62
N GLY A 72 4.93 -4.30 -9.50
CA GLY A 72 4.77 -3.32 -10.59
C GLY A 72 3.34 -2.83 -10.82
N LEU A 73 2.38 -3.31 -10.03
CA LEU A 73 1.00 -2.83 -10.04
C LEU A 73 0.74 -1.87 -8.89
N ARG A 74 -0.16 -0.90 -9.11
CA ARG A 74 -0.54 0.13 -8.15
C ARG A 74 -1.83 -0.25 -7.44
N TYR A 75 -1.84 -0.05 -6.14
CA TYR A 75 -2.94 -0.35 -5.23
C TYR A 75 -3.18 0.83 -4.29
N GLN A 76 -4.35 0.80 -3.67
CA GLN A 76 -4.71 1.65 -2.54
C GLN A 76 -5.22 0.78 -1.41
N PHE A 77 -5.05 1.25 -0.17
CA PHE A 77 -5.77 0.70 0.97
C PHE A 77 -7.24 1.07 0.84
N GLU A 78 -8.09 0.07 0.62
CA GLU A 78 -9.53 0.22 0.84
C GLU A 78 -9.82 0.13 2.34
N GLU A 79 -9.11 -0.75 3.04
CA GLU A 79 -9.17 -0.88 4.50
C GLU A 79 -7.75 -1.00 5.07
N LEU A 80 -7.50 -0.34 6.21
CA LEU A 80 -6.29 -0.49 7.02
C LEU A 80 -6.66 -0.33 8.51
N ALA A 81 -6.60 -1.44 9.23
CA ALA A 81 -6.82 -1.50 10.67
C ALA A 81 -5.58 -1.05 11.44
N GLU A 82 -5.76 -0.63 12.69
CA GLU A 82 -4.65 -0.24 13.59
C GLU A 82 -3.71 -1.40 13.90
N SER A 83 -4.19 -2.64 13.77
CA SER A 83 -3.36 -3.83 13.88
C SER A 83 -2.42 -4.03 12.69
N GLY A 84 -2.59 -3.29 11.59
CA GLY A 84 -1.88 -3.49 10.32
C GLY A 84 -2.57 -4.47 9.37
N ALA A 85 -3.72 -5.04 9.75
CA ALA A 85 -4.54 -5.83 8.84
C ALA A 85 -5.12 -4.91 7.75
N PHE A 86 -5.08 -5.35 6.50
CA PHE A 86 -5.44 -4.51 5.36
C PHE A 86 -6.20 -5.23 4.26
N LYS A 87 -6.85 -4.40 3.43
CA LYS A 87 -7.39 -4.76 2.12
C LYS A 87 -6.85 -3.79 1.07
N LEU A 88 -6.16 -4.32 0.08
CA LEU A 88 -5.66 -3.56 -1.06
C LEU A 88 -6.53 -3.77 -2.29
N VAL A 89 -6.80 -2.70 -3.03
CA VAL A 89 -7.55 -2.72 -4.30
C VAL A 89 -6.73 -2.03 -5.37
N ARG A 90 -6.66 -2.64 -6.55
CA ARG A 90 -5.88 -2.16 -7.68
C ARG A 90 -6.44 -0.84 -8.20
N ARG A 91 -5.54 0.11 -8.46
CA ARG A 91 -5.84 1.35 -9.20
C ARG A 91 -5.67 1.04 -10.69
N VAL A 92 -6.73 1.25 -11.46
CA VAL A 92 -6.76 1.09 -12.93
C VAL A 92 -6.33 2.39 -13.60
#